data_AF-A0AAW7E4T5-F1
#
_entry.id   AF-A0AAW7E4T5-F1
#
_cell.length_a   1.000
_cell.length_b   1.000
_cell.length_c   1.000
_cell.angle_alpha   90.00
_cell.angle_beta   90.00
_cell.angle_gamma   90.00
#
_symmetry.space_group_name_H-M   'P 1'
#
loop_
_entity.id
_entity.type
_entity.pdbx_description
1 polymer ?
#
loop_
_entity_poly.entity_id
_entity_poly.type
_entity_poly.pdbx_seq_one_letter_code
_entity_poly.pdbx_strand_id
1 'polypeptide(L)' 'MSATEQVITRNMNHVLENQPKNTCVMLDDNGQEVKITKDMVVNMCHELLNQCRNVKN' A
#
# COMPACT_ATOMS: atom_id res chain seq x y z
N MET A 1 -17.11 -0.39 -35.72
CA MET A 1 -16.37 0.08 -34.54
C MET A 1 -15.06 0.68 -35.01
N SER A 2 -14.88 1.99 -34.83
CA SER A 2 -13.68 2.71 -35.29
C SER A 2 -12.51 2.49 -34.33
N ALA A 3 -11.28 2.61 -34.83
CA ALA A 3 -10.07 2.50 -34.03
C ALA A 3 -10.07 3.45 -32.81
N THR A 4 -10.82 4.55 -32.88
CA THR A 4 -11.05 5.49 -31.77
C THR A 4 -11.86 4.90 -30.62
N GLU A 5 -12.85 4.05 -30.88
CA GLU A 5 -13.62 3.39 -29.81
C GLU A 5 -12.75 2.41 -29.01
N GLN A 6 -11.85 1.68 -29.68
CA GLN A 6 -10.92 0.74 -29.04
C GLN A 6 -9.89 1.43 -28.13
N VAL A 7 -9.48 2.66 -28.47
CA VAL A 7 -8.57 3.46 -27.64
C VAL A 7 -9.27 3.90 -26.35
N ILE A 8 -10.54 4.28 -26.42
CA ILE A 8 -11.33 4.67 -25.25
C ILE A 8 -11.51 3.48 -24.29
N THR A 9 -11.78 2.28 -24.81
CA THR A 9 -11.92 1.08 -23.98
C THR A 9 -10.59 0.66 -23.33
N ARG A 10 -9.46 0.80 -24.02
CA ARG A 10 -8.12 0.55 -23.44
C ARG A 10 -7.79 1.52 -22.31
N ASN A 11 -8.15 2.80 -22.45
CA ASN A 11 -7.94 3.79 -21.39
C ASN A 11 -8.85 3.55 -20.17
N MET A 12 -10.06 3.05 -20.36
CA MET A 12 -10.92 2.63 -19.23
C MET A 12 -10.34 1.43 -18.48
N ASN A 13 -9.65 0.51 -19.15
CA ASN A 13 -8.96 -0.59 -18.48
C ASN A 13 -7.74 -0.13 -17.66
N HIS A 14 -7.10 0.98 -18.03
CA HIS A 14 -6.06 1.63 -17.21
C HIS A 14 -6.65 2.37 -16.00
N VAL A 15 -7.95 2.70 -16.00
CA VAL A 15 -8.65 3.19 -14.80
C VAL A 15 -9.01 2.03 -13.86
N LEU A 16 -9.15 0.79 -14.37
CA LEU A 16 -9.26 -0.43 -13.57
C LEU A 16 -7.92 -0.84 -12.91
N GLU A 17 -6.81 -0.20 -13.27
CA GLU A 17 -5.52 -0.23 -12.56
C GLU A 17 -5.56 0.54 -11.21
N ASN A 18 -6.75 0.89 -10.71
CA ASN A 18 -7.01 1.40 -9.36
C ASN A 18 -6.83 0.35 -8.25
N GLN A 19 -6.27 -0.83 -8.56
CA GLN A 19 -5.76 -1.72 -7.52
C GLN A 19 -4.63 -0.97 -6.80
N PRO A 20 -4.71 -0.77 -5.48
CA PRO A 20 -3.60 -0.16 -4.75
C PRO A 20 -2.37 -1.05 -4.98
N LYS A 21 -1.37 -0.51 -5.71
CA LYS A 21 -0.09 -1.15 -6.11
C LYS A 21 0.75 -1.74 -4.96
N ASN A 22 0.25 -1.68 -3.73
CA ASN A 22 0.94 -2.07 -2.52
C ASN A 22 0.34 -3.37 -1.96
N THR A 23 0.41 -4.46 -2.72
CA THR A 23 0.19 -5.82 -2.20
C THR A 23 1.44 -6.25 -1.42
N CYS A 24 1.73 -5.57 -0.31
CA CYS A 24 2.80 -5.96 0.60
C CYS A 24 2.17 -6.72 1.77
N VAL A 25 2.69 -7.90 2.04
CA VAL A 25 2.27 -8.76 3.15
C VAL A 25 3.46 -9.01 4.07
N MET A 26 3.18 -9.18 5.35
CA MET A 26 4.11 -9.61 6.38
C MET A 26 3.63 -10.95 6.93
N LEU A 27 4.52 -11.78 7.47
CA LEU A 27 4.12 -12.97 8.22
C LEU A 27 3.90 -12.61 9.69
N ASP A 28 2.82 -13.09 10.27
CA ASP A 28 2.63 -13.06 11.73
C ASP A 28 3.50 -14.13 12.41
N ASP A 29 3.46 -14.16 13.75
CA ASP A 29 4.23 -15.13 14.56
C ASP A 29 3.83 -16.60 14.31
N ASN A 30 2.67 -16.85 13.71
CA ASN A 30 2.19 -18.16 13.32
C ASN A 30 2.53 -18.51 11.87
N GLY A 31 3.24 -17.63 11.16
CA GLY A 31 3.59 -17.78 9.75
C GLY A 31 2.45 -17.47 8.77
N GLN A 32 1.41 -16.75 9.19
CA GLN A 32 0.29 -16.35 8.34
C GLN A 32 0.54 -15.02 7.66
N GLU A 33 0.15 -14.89 6.39
CA GLU A 33 0.24 -13.64 5.65
C GLU A 33 -0.79 -12.60 6.15
N VAL A 34 -0.29 -11.46 6.57
CA VAL A 34 -1.06 -10.29 6.99
C VAL A 34 -0.75 -9.12 6.06
N LYS A 35 -1.78 -8.47 5.53
CA LYS A 35 -1.61 -7.31 4.64
C LYS A 35 -1.06 -6.11 5.41
N ILE A 36 0.00 -5.50 4.87
CA ILE A 36 0.53 -4.25 5.40
C ILE A 36 -0.44 -3.12 5.09
N THR A 37 -0.92 -2.44 6.13
CA THR A 37 -1.82 -1.29 6.04
C THR A 37 -1.06 0.00 6.31
N LYS A 38 -1.61 1.12 5.81
CA LYS A 38 -1.07 2.46 6.08
C LYS A 38 -0.96 2.74 7.59
N ASP A 39 -1.98 2.34 8.36
CA ASP A 39 -2.02 2.61 9.80
C ASP A 39 -0.90 1.89 10.55
N MET A 40 -0.54 0.66 10.15
CA MET A 40 0.60 -0.04 10.73
C MET A 40 1.91 0.70 10.50
N VAL A 41 2.13 1.22 9.29
CA VAL A 41 3.33 2.00 8.96
C VAL A 41 3.36 3.31 9.76
N VAL A 42 2.24 4.03 9.83
CA VAL A 42 2.14 5.30 10.58
C VAL A 42 2.40 5.09 12.07
N ASN A 43 1.81 4.05 12.66
CA ASN A 43 2.01 3.72 14.07
C ASN A 43 3.48 3.41 14.37
N MET A 44 4.12 2.59 13.53
CA MET A 44 5.54 2.27 13.66
C MET A 44 6.41 3.54 13.60
N CYS A 45 6.13 4.45 12.67
CA CYS A 45 6.84 5.73 12.59
C CYS A 45 6.67 6.58 13.86
N HIS A 46 5.46 6.65 14.43
CA HIS A 46 5.23 7.37 15.68
C HIS A 46 5.97 6.74 16.86
N GLU A 47 5.99 5.41 16.96
CA GLU A 47 6.73 4.71 18.01
C GLU A 47 8.23 4.98 17.93
N LEU A 48 8.82 4.90 16.72
CA LEU A 48 10.23 5.21 16.51
C LEU A 48 10.56 6.66 16.86
N LEU A 49 9.74 7.62 16.45
CA LEU A 49 9.94 9.03 16.79
C LEU A 49 9.83 9.28 18.30
N ASN A 50 8.90 8.62 18.98
CA ASN A 50 8.77 8.71 20.44
C ASN A 50 10.00 8.14 21.14
N GLN A 51 10.53 7.01 20.67
CA GLN A 51 11.78 6.46 21.20
C GLN A 51 12.92 7.49 21.04
N CYS A 52 13.12 8.04 19.84
CA CYS A 52 14.14 9.05 19.59
C CYS A 52 14.00 10.31 20.45
N ARG A 53 12.77 10.78 20.69
CA ARG A 53 12.52 11.96 21.55
C ARG A 53 12.76 11.70 23.03
N ASN A 54 12.61 10.46 23.47
CA ASN A 54 12.77 10.06 24.86
C ASN A 54 14.19 9.58 25.19
N VAL A 55 15.10 9.53 24.21
CA VAL A 55 16.53 9.36 24.47
C VAL A 55 17.04 10.61 25.19
N LYS A 56 17.23 10.51 26.51
CA LYS A 56 17.99 11.50 27.30
C LYS A 56 19.46 11.13 27.23
N ASN A 57 20.30 12.05 26.76
CA ASN A 57 21.76 11.97 26.86
C ASN A 57 22.22 11.99 28.32
#